data_AF-A0A7J5EUF2-F1
#
_entry.id   AF-A0A7J5EUF2-F1
#
_cell.length_a   1.000
_cell.length_b   1.000
_cell.length_c   1.000
_cell.angle_alpha   90.00
_cell.angle_beta   90.00
_cell.angle_gamma   90.00
#
_symmetry.space_group_name_H-M   'P 1'
#
loop_
_entity.id
_entity.type
_entity.pdbx_description
1 polymer ?
#
loop_
_entity_poly.entity_id
_entity_poly.type
_entity_poly.pdbx_seq_one_letter_code
_entity_poly.pdbx_strand_id
1 'polypeptide(L)'
;MPSLSSVIAIAIALLLVACGEKNPNFCEGADCDSIDASPDSPPITCTGNGPDPSCPAATPVCAGGQCTGMCTSDADCTGRPATEAVCHMASGACVQCDETDVQATPMQAEDECPAPNLAVCDGGTHTCRACEDHTECFSGVCDAGTCVAQANVIYLTPMAEGGTDGGMNDCLTPSTGCLTLHHAIGRLTATRKYIHFKPSATPYPARNNMDRADFDGVTAHVIGYGAEVRRGAADGEVIEIRGGSNVTIEGLKIANAINTGSGSGIRMSGSTLNLVEVIVDNNDDRGVDATGGGTLSVRRSVISNNSRGGILFNGVDVVLVNNFITGNGDLSLSDVGGVSLSISGTSSTIEFNTIAGNLTGTGTAHGLICTNTAAAQVVRNNIVTSEANRAQASGACTHEYTLFGGPGTAPTGTGNMNIADPAMFMFVSGSDYHLQPGSIAAGKAQSTSLVGDSLFDIDGDSRAQGAATVDVGADEIP
;
A
#
# COMPACT_ATOMS: atom_id res chain seq x y z
N MET A 1 36.64 24.47 25.41
CA MET A 1 37.15 25.72 24.80
C MET A 1 38.09 25.35 23.66
N PRO A 2 37.62 25.34 22.41
CA PRO A 2 38.47 25.22 21.22
C PRO A 2 38.86 26.60 20.68
N SER A 3 39.96 26.65 19.94
CA SER A 3 40.71 27.86 19.56
C SER A 3 40.17 28.58 18.33
N LEU A 4 40.34 29.91 18.35
CA LEU A 4 39.75 30.94 17.50
C LEU A 4 40.31 31.02 16.06
N SER A 5 40.96 29.98 15.54
CA SER A 5 41.67 30.04 14.23
C SER A 5 41.10 29.15 13.13
N SER A 6 39.95 28.51 13.32
CA SER A 6 39.30 27.67 12.30
C SER A 6 37.93 28.18 11.80
N VAL A 7 37.54 29.41 12.17
CA VAL A 7 36.22 29.99 11.83
C VAL A 7 36.27 30.95 10.62
N ILE A 8 37.44 31.16 9.99
CA ILE A 8 37.60 32.17 8.93
C ILE A 8 37.66 31.59 7.50
N ALA A 9 37.47 30.28 7.31
CA ALA A 9 37.54 29.64 5.97
C ALA A 9 36.19 29.12 5.42
N ILE A 10 35.06 29.34 6.09
CA ILE A 10 33.72 28.99 5.58
C ILE A 10 32.77 30.18 5.75
N ALA A 11 33.09 31.28 5.06
CA ALA A 11 32.19 32.44 4.98
C ALA A 11 32.24 33.15 3.61
N ILE A 12 32.79 32.49 2.58
CA ILE A 12 32.80 33.00 1.19
C ILE A 12 32.46 31.84 0.23
N ALA A 13 31.31 31.20 0.46
CA ALA A 13 30.71 30.23 -0.47
C ALA A 13 29.17 30.16 -0.33
N LEU A 14 28.55 31.25 0.11
CA LEU A 14 27.09 31.35 0.29
C LEU A 14 26.65 32.79 0.00
N LEU A 15 26.82 33.23 -1.24
CA LEU A 15 26.18 34.42 -1.81
C LEU A 15 26.23 34.37 -3.34
N LEU A 16 25.63 33.31 -3.88
CA LEU A 16 25.09 33.30 -5.24
C LEU A 16 23.62 32.86 -5.11
N VAL A 17 22.81 33.73 -4.52
CA VAL A 17 21.36 33.69 -4.68
C VAL A 17 21.10 34.26 -6.06
N ALA A 18 20.73 33.40 -7.01
CA ALA A 18 20.18 33.86 -8.27
C ALA A 18 18.84 34.56 -8.00
N CYS A 19 18.66 35.76 -8.54
CA CYS A 19 17.38 36.46 -8.54
C CYS A 19 16.36 35.61 -9.32
N GLY A 20 15.30 35.17 -8.65
CA GLY A 20 14.15 34.51 -9.28
C GLY A 20 12.85 35.13 -8.74
N GLU A 21 11.81 35.16 -9.58
CA GLU A 21 10.54 35.90 -9.43
C GLU A 21 9.76 35.74 -8.10
N LYS A 22 10.19 34.89 -7.16
CA LYS A 22 9.41 34.54 -5.96
C LYS A 22 9.80 35.26 -4.66
N ASN A 23 10.62 36.31 -4.68
CA ASN A 23 10.98 37.02 -3.44
C ASN A 23 11.10 38.56 -3.59
N PRO A 24 10.01 39.33 -3.47
CA PRO A 24 9.99 40.77 -3.75
C PRO A 24 10.58 41.67 -2.65
N ASN A 25 11.00 41.13 -1.50
CA ASN A 25 11.34 41.92 -0.32
C ASN A 25 12.84 42.25 -0.14
N PHE A 26 13.70 42.00 -1.13
CA PHE A 26 15.16 42.12 -0.96
C PHE A 26 15.90 42.99 -1.99
N CYS A 27 15.19 43.91 -2.65
CA CYS A 27 15.81 44.85 -3.57
C CYS A 27 15.50 46.30 -3.15
N GLU A 28 16.46 46.97 -2.51
CA GLU A 28 16.45 48.43 -2.34
C GLU A 28 17.62 49.05 -3.12
N GLY A 29 17.32 49.76 -4.21
CA GLY A 29 18.29 50.46 -5.06
C GLY A 29 17.71 50.93 -6.41
N ALA A 30 18.32 51.94 -7.02
CA ALA A 30 17.87 52.58 -8.27
C ALA A 30 17.94 51.68 -9.53
N ASP A 31 18.45 50.46 -9.39
CA ASP A 31 18.59 49.47 -10.47
C ASP A 31 17.38 48.50 -10.56
N CYS A 32 16.29 48.77 -9.83
CA CYS A 32 15.05 47.96 -9.89
C CYS A 32 13.93 48.57 -10.75
N ASP A 33 14.15 49.76 -11.31
CA ASP A 33 13.16 50.43 -12.17
C ASP A 33 13.34 50.15 -13.66
N SER A 34 14.42 49.47 -14.05
CA SER A 34 14.43 48.80 -15.35
C SER A 34 13.95 47.38 -15.14
N ILE A 35 12.68 47.13 -15.47
CA ILE A 35 12.28 45.85 -16.06
C ILE A 35 13.28 45.63 -17.19
N ASP A 36 14.34 44.89 -16.90
CA ASP A 36 15.28 44.39 -17.88
C ASP A 36 14.51 43.30 -18.62
N ALA A 37 13.64 43.78 -19.50
CA ALA A 37 13.08 43.07 -20.61
C ALA A 37 14.27 42.51 -21.36
N SER A 38 14.58 41.25 -21.06
CA SER A 38 15.33 40.40 -21.96
C SER A 38 14.79 40.63 -23.38
N PRO A 39 15.66 40.85 -24.36
CA PRO A 39 15.36 41.59 -25.57
C PRO A 39 14.24 40.92 -26.35
N ASP A 40 13.24 41.71 -26.71
CA ASP A 40 12.31 41.56 -27.82
C ASP A 40 12.50 40.25 -28.59
N SER A 41 12.03 39.13 -28.04
CA SER A 41 11.73 37.99 -28.91
C SER A 41 10.72 38.55 -29.91
N PRO A 42 11.05 38.59 -31.21
CA PRO A 42 10.20 39.24 -32.19
C PRO A 42 8.80 38.65 -32.01
N PRO A 43 7.75 39.50 -31.97
CA PRO A 43 6.40 39.03 -31.72
C PRO A 43 6.12 37.86 -32.66
N ILE A 44 5.76 36.72 -32.09
CA ILE A 44 5.46 35.53 -32.88
C ILE A 44 4.26 35.90 -33.75
N THR A 45 4.53 35.97 -35.06
CA THR A 45 3.51 36.31 -36.05
C THR A 45 2.82 35.05 -36.51
N CYS A 46 1.51 35.15 -36.68
CA CYS A 46 0.64 34.06 -37.08
C CYS A 46 -0.24 34.52 -38.24
N THR A 47 -0.81 33.59 -38.99
CA THR A 47 -1.55 33.91 -40.23
C THR A 47 -3.03 33.59 -40.11
N GLY A 48 -3.86 34.63 -40.08
CA GLY A 48 -5.31 34.51 -39.92
C GLY A 48 -5.74 34.68 -38.47
N ASN A 49 -7.00 35.06 -38.23
CA ASN A 49 -7.53 35.11 -36.87
C ASN A 49 -8.07 33.73 -36.49
N GLY A 50 -7.79 33.27 -35.26
CA GLY A 50 -8.25 31.98 -34.74
C GLY A 50 -7.12 31.04 -34.31
N PRO A 51 -7.41 29.75 -34.11
CA PRO A 51 -6.45 28.75 -33.65
C PRO A 51 -5.30 28.62 -34.65
N ASP A 52 -4.05 28.73 -34.17
CA ASP A 52 -2.87 28.64 -35.04
C ASP A 52 -1.76 27.80 -34.35
N PRO A 53 -1.36 26.64 -34.91
CA PRO A 53 -0.32 25.79 -34.32
C PRO A 53 1.07 26.44 -34.35
N SER A 54 1.27 27.56 -35.08
CA SER A 54 2.50 28.34 -35.01
C SER A 54 2.60 29.21 -33.76
N CYS A 55 1.48 29.43 -33.06
CA CYS A 55 1.47 30.14 -31.79
C CYS A 55 2.01 29.28 -30.62
N PRO A 56 2.60 29.88 -29.58
CA PRO A 56 2.95 29.17 -28.36
C PRO A 56 1.71 28.56 -27.69
N ALA A 57 1.89 27.45 -26.99
CA ALA A 57 0.82 26.80 -26.23
C ALA A 57 0.17 27.74 -25.20
N ALA A 58 0.96 28.64 -24.59
CA ALA A 58 0.46 29.62 -23.62
C ALA A 58 -0.43 30.72 -24.24
N THR A 59 -0.36 30.95 -25.55
CA THR A 59 -1.18 31.95 -26.28
C THR A 59 -1.61 31.41 -27.64
N PRO A 60 -2.45 30.37 -27.66
CA PRO A 60 -2.61 29.51 -28.83
C PRO A 60 -3.45 30.11 -29.96
N VAL A 61 -4.15 31.22 -29.71
CA VAL A 61 -5.04 31.86 -30.67
C VAL A 61 -4.39 33.10 -31.28
N CYS A 62 -4.37 33.16 -32.61
CA CYS A 62 -3.92 34.30 -33.37
C CYS A 62 -5.00 35.40 -33.41
N ALA A 63 -4.63 36.62 -33.04
CA ALA A 63 -5.49 37.80 -33.12
C ALA A 63 -4.72 38.97 -33.73
N GLY A 64 -5.16 39.47 -34.88
CA GLY A 64 -4.52 40.61 -35.56
C GLY A 64 -3.09 40.31 -36.05
N GLY A 65 -2.78 39.04 -36.34
CA GLY A 65 -1.45 38.59 -36.76
C GLY A 65 -0.46 38.37 -35.62
N GLN A 66 -0.93 38.36 -34.36
CA GLN A 66 -0.13 38.11 -33.16
C GLN A 66 -0.73 37.00 -32.30
N CYS A 67 0.12 36.16 -31.71
CA CYS A 67 -0.26 35.08 -30.79
C CYS A 67 -0.54 35.62 -29.39
N THR A 68 -1.70 36.24 -29.19
CA THR A 68 -2.10 36.87 -27.92
C THR A 68 -3.42 36.34 -27.37
N GLY A 69 -4.15 35.55 -28.15
CA GLY A 69 -5.42 35.00 -27.73
C GLY A 69 -5.24 33.79 -26.83
N MET A 70 -6.01 33.78 -25.74
CA MET A 70 -6.24 32.61 -24.89
C MET A 70 -7.19 31.65 -25.60
N CYS A 71 -6.99 30.34 -25.42
CA CYS A 71 -7.98 29.35 -25.81
C CYS A 71 -9.24 29.50 -24.96
N THR A 72 -10.38 29.12 -25.53
CA THR A 72 -11.70 29.12 -24.88
C THR A 72 -12.47 27.82 -25.10
N SER A 73 -11.87 26.87 -25.81
CA SER A 73 -12.34 25.51 -26.06
C SER A 73 -11.21 24.68 -26.67
N ASP A 74 -11.31 23.36 -26.66
CA ASP A 74 -10.30 22.47 -27.28
C ASP A 74 -10.19 22.65 -28.79
N ALA A 75 -11.23 23.20 -29.43
CA ALA A 75 -11.18 23.60 -30.83
C ALA A 75 -10.04 24.62 -31.07
N ASP A 76 -9.71 25.44 -30.06
CA ASP A 76 -8.60 26.40 -30.13
C ASP A 76 -7.20 25.77 -30.03
N CYS A 77 -7.14 24.49 -29.66
CA CYS A 77 -5.92 23.70 -29.58
C CYS A 77 -5.82 22.67 -30.72
N THR A 78 -6.77 22.66 -31.67
CA THR A 78 -6.79 21.72 -32.78
C THR A 78 -5.55 21.86 -33.68
N GLY A 79 -4.94 20.72 -34.02
CA GLY A 79 -3.74 20.67 -34.88
C GLY A 79 -2.41 20.76 -34.12
N ARG A 80 -2.45 20.92 -32.80
CA ARG A 80 -1.29 20.79 -31.90
C ARG A 80 -0.94 19.31 -31.64
N PRO A 81 0.28 19.02 -31.15
CA PRO A 81 0.60 17.67 -30.68
C PRO A 81 -0.34 17.25 -29.53
N ALA A 82 -0.45 15.94 -29.29
CA ALA A 82 -1.30 15.39 -28.22
C ALA A 82 -0.94 15.91 -26.82
N THR A 83 0.28 16.43 -26.62
CA THR A 83 0.73 17.06 -25.38
C THR A 83 0.22 18.49 -25.18
N GLU A 84 -0.54 19.04 -26.14
CA GLU A 84 -1.06 20.41 -26.16
C GLU A 84 -2.43 20.48 -26.87
N ALA A 85 -3.22 19.41 -26.81
CA ALA A 85 -4.47 19.29 -27.56
C ALA A 85 -5.71 19.84 -26.83
N VAL A 86 -5.57 20.16 -25.54
CA VAL A 86 -6.68 20.52 -24.64
C VAL A 86 -6.56 21.98 -24.22
N CYS A 87 -7.67 22.69 -24.15
CA CYS A 87 -7.68 24.06 -23.65
C CYS A 87 -7.88 24.12 -22.13
N HIS A 88 -6.85 24.50 -21.38
CA HIS A 88 -7.01 24.78 -19.96
C HIS A 88 -7.69 26.14 -19.75
N MET A 89 -9.01 26.13 -19.62
CA MET A 89 -9.88 27.30 -19.58
C MET A 89 -9.49 28.37 -18.54
N ALA A 90 -8.90 27.96 -17.41
CA ALA A 90 -8.47 28.90 -16.37
C ALA A 90 -7.21 29.68 -16.77
N SER A 91 -6.28 29.05 -17.48
CA SER A 91 -5.03 29.68 -17.94
C SER A 91 -5.11 30.26 -19.34
N GLY A 92 -6.05 29.77 -20.17
CA GLY A 92 -6.12 30.07 -21.60
C GLY A 92 -5.01 29.43 -22.44
N ALA A 93 -4.23 28.50 -21.86
CA ALA A 93 -3.18 27.78 -22.54
C ALA A 93 -3.68 26.43 -23.10
N CYS A 94 -3.08 25.99 -24.20
CA CYS A 94 -3.18 24.61 -24.64
C CYS A 94 -2.25 23.72 -23.83
N VAL A 95 -2.78 22.66 -23.25
CA VAL A 95 -2.10 21.70 -22.38
C VAL A 95 -2.40 20.27 -22.82
N GLN A 96 -1.80 19.28 -22.17
CA GLN A 96 -2.07 17.88 -22.50
C GLN A 96 -3.44 17.43 -21.97
N CYS A 97 -3.79 17.89 -20.78
CA CYS A 97 -5.05 17.59 -20.11
C CYS A 97 -5.39 18.73 -19.14
N ASP A 98 -6.67 18.91 -18.84
CA ASP A 98 -7.20 19.84 -17.87
C ASP A 98 -7.67 19.11 -16.59
N GLU A 99 -7.80 19.89 -15.52
CA GLU A 99 -8.15 19.41 -14.18
C GLU A 99 -9.66 19.25 -13.96
N THR A 100 -10.47 19.63 -14.95
CA THR A 100 -11.93 19.54 -14.87
C THR A 100 -12.46 18.19 -15.33
N ASP A 101 -11.69 17.44 -16.12
CA ASP A 101 -11.98 16.06 -16.50
C ASP A 101 -11.23 15.05 -15.60
N VAL A 102 -11.76 14.83 -14.40
CA VAL A 102 -11.45 13.65 -13.59
C VAL A 102 -11.76 12.42 -14.45
N GLN A 103 -10.74 11.75 -15.00
CA GLN A 103 -10.86 10.62 -15.95
C GLN A 103 -12.25 10.49 -16.56
N ALA A 104 -12.48 11.13 -17.71
CA ALA A 104 -13.68 10.89 -18.47
C ALA A 104 -13.91 9.37 -18.55
N THR A 105 -15.14 8.93 -18.29
CA THR A 105 -15.46 7.50 -18.27
C THR A 105 -14.89 6.83 -19.51
N PRO A 106 -14.33 5.60 -19.43
CA PRO A 106 -13.76 4.96 -20.61
C PRO A 106 -14.79 4.99 -21.74
N MET A 107 -14.46 5.70 -22.84
CA MET A 107 -15.31 5.95 -24.01
C MET A 107 -16.18 7.23 -24.04
N GLN A 108 -16.03 8.18 -23.12
CA GLN A 108 -16.42 9.56 -23.46
C GLN A 108 -15.39 10.16 -24.41
N ALA A 109 -15.87 10.94 -25.38
CA ALA A 109 -15.04 11.55 -26.40
C ALA A 109 -14.06 12.60 -25.83
N GLU A 110 -14.20 12.91 -24.54
CA GLU A 110 -13.47 13.91 -23.76
C GLU A 110 -12.35 13.27 -22.90
N ASP A 111 -11.96 12.00 -23.11
CA ASP A 111 -10.78 11.45 -22.41
C ASP A 111 -9.48 12.04 -22.96
N GLU A 112 -8.99 13.06 -22.27
CA GLU A 112 -7.78 13.83 -22.59
C GLU A 112 -6.48 13.05 -22.37
N CYS A 113 -6.56 11.94 -21.63
CA CYS A 113 -5.43 11.08 -21.28
C CYS A 113 -5.59 9.68 -21.91
N PRO A 114 -5.53 9.56 -23.25
CA PRO A 114 -6.01 8.39 -23.99
C PRO A 114 -5.13 7.14 -23.88
N ALA A 115 -3.91 7.28 -23.35
CA ALA A 115 -3.01 6.16 -23.20
C ALA A 115 -3.35 5.41 -21.90
N PRO A 116 -3.61 4.10 -21.92
CA PRO A 116 -3.99 3.34 -20.72
C PRO A 116 -2.99 3.48 -19.56
N ASN A 117 -1.70 3.64 -19.88
CA ASN A 117 -0.61 3.80 -18.92
C ASN A 117 -0.32 5.27 -18.56
N LEU A 118 -1.08 6.22 -19.09
CA LEU A 118 -1.02 7.65 -18.77
C LEU A 118 -2.44 8.18 -18.65
N ALA A 119 -3.24 7.56 -17.81
CA ALA A 119 -4.68 7.80 -17.78
C ALA A 119 -5.08 8.91 -16.79
N VAL A 120 -4.16 9.45 -15.99
CA VAL A 120 -4.47 10.45 -14.94
C VAL A 120 -3.88 11.80 -15.33
N CYS A 121 -4.67 12.88 -15.27
CA CYS A 121 -4.14 14.22 -15.44
C CYS A 121 -3.52 14.74 -14.14
N ASP A 122 -2.24 15.14 -14.19
CA ASP A 122 -1.60 15.85 -13.10
C ASP A 122 -2.02 17.33 -13.13
N GLY A 123 -2.90 17.74 -12.22
CA GLY A 123 -3.43 19.11 -12.20
C GLY A 123 -2.39 20.22 -11.94
N GLY A 124 -1.19 19.88 -11.44
CA GLY A 124 -0.14 20.87 -11.24
C GLY A 124 0.68 21.16 -12.50
N THR A 125 0.85 20.15 -13.34
CA THR A 125 1.67 20.22 -14.56
C THR A 125 0.86 20.18 -15.84
N HIS A 126 -0.43 19.84 -15.76
CA HIS A 126 -1.33 19.59 -16.88
C HIS A 126 -0.75 18.56 -17.86
N THR A 127 -0.10 17.53 -17.31
CA THR A 127 0.46 16.40 -18.07
C THR A 127 -0.19 15.09 -17.64
N CYS A 128 -0.37 14.18 -18.60
CA CYS A 128 -0.89 12.86 -18.30
C CYS A 128 0.20 11.99 -17.68
N ARG A 129 -0.13 11.29 -16.60
CA ARG A 129 0.73 10.35 -15.88
C ARG A 129 0.02 9.03 -15.60
N ALA A 130 0.81 8.03 -15.21
CA ALA A 130 0.29 6.78 -14.69
C ALA A 130 -0.52 7.04 -13.41
N CYS A 131 -1.49 6.17 -13.13
CA CYS A 131 -2.16 6.19 -11.83
C CYS A 131 -1.22 5.71 -10.73
N GLU A 132 -1.32 6.34 -9.56
CA GLU A 132 -0.58 6.00 -8.35
C GLU A 132 -1.52 5.42 -7.29
N ASP A 133 -2.79 5.82 -7.31
CA ASP A 133 -3.83 5.37 -6.37
C ASP A 133 -5.08 4.88 -7.14
N HIS A 134 -5.77 3.90 -6.57
CA HIS A 134 -7.02 3.37 -7.12
C HIS A 134 -8.12 4.44 -7.29
N THR A 135 -8.16 5.44 -6.41
CA THR A 135 -9.12 6.54 -6.42
C THR A 135 -8.91 7.53 -7.56
N GLU A 136 -7.74 7.50 -8.22
CA GLU A 136 -7.48 8.31 -9.42
C GLU A 136 -8.14 7.71 -10.67
N CYS A 137 -8.55 6.43 -10.61
CA CYS A 137 -9.18 5.75 -11.71
C CYS A 137 -10.70 5.82 -11.61
N PHE A 138 -11.39 6.10 -12.71
CA PHE A 138 -12.87 6.10 -12.74
C PHE A 138 -13.48 4.77 -12.29
N SER A 139 -12.82 3.66 -12.63
CA SER A 139 -13.23 2.32 -12.21
C SER A 139 -12.98 2.03 -10.72
N GLY A 140 -12.24 2.89 -10.03
CA GLY A 140 -11.74 2.65 -8.67
C GLY A 140 -10.62 1.63 -8.61
N VAL A 141 -9.93 1.33 -9.72
CA VAL A 141 -8.83 0.36 -9.76
C VAL A 141 -7.68 0.83 -10.64
N CYS A 142 -6.57 1.15 -9.99
CA CYS A 142 -5.25 1.29 -10.58
C CYS A 142 -4.46 -0.02 -10.48
N ASP A 143 -3.92 -0.54 -11.59
CA ASP A 143 -3.05 -1.71 -11.60
C ASP A 143 -1.74 -1.39 -12.34
N ALA A 144 -0.62 -1.41 -11.61
CA ALA A 144 0.71 -1.14 -12.12
C ALA A 144 0.81 0.13 -13.00
N GLY A 145 0.18 1.22 -12.56
CA GLY A 145 0.19 2.50 -13.28
C GLY A 145 -0.87 2.65 -14.37
N THR A 146 -1.71 1.63 -14.57
CA THR A 146 -2.78 1.63 -15.59
C THR A 146 -4.14 1.60 -14.92
N CYS A 147 -5.04 2.50 -15.31
CA CYS A 147 -6.42 2.42 -14.85
C CYS A 147 -7.18 1.29 -15.55
N VAL A 148 -7.77 0.41 -14.74
CA VAL A 148 -8.48 -0.76 -15.25
C VAL A 148 -9.83 -0.33 -15.83
N ALA A 149 -10.18 -0.82 -17.02
CA ALA A 149 -11.50 -0.56 -17.59
C ALA A 149 -12.63 -1.13 -16.70
N GLN A 150 -13.69 -0.36 -16.46
CA GLN A 150 -14.82 -0.75 -15.60
C GLN A 150 -15.42 -2.13 -15.95
N ALA A 151 -15.48 -2.50 -17.23
CA ALA A 151 -16.00 -3.80 -17.68
C ALA A 151 -15.21 -5.02 -17.15
N ASN A 152 -13.99 -4.80 -16.66
CA ASN A 152 -13.10 -5.78 -16.05
C ASN A 152 -13.14 -5.77 -14.51
N VAL A 153 -13.94 -4.88 -13.90
CA VAL A 153 -14.09 -4.75 -12.44
C VAL A 153 -15.46 -5.30 -12.02
N ILE A 154 -15.45 -6.13 -10.98
CA ILE A 154 -16.65 -6.63 -10.30
C ILE A 154 -16.82 -5.80 -9.05
N TYR A 155 -17.91 -5.06 -8.96
CA TYR A 155 -18.18 -4.21 -7.80
C TYR A 155 -18.92 -4.97 -6.73
N LEU A 156 -18.52 -4.80 -5.47
CA LEU A 156 -19.35 -5.08 -4.32
C LEU A 156 -19.96 -3.79 -3.79
N THR A 157 -21.26 -3.83 -3.51
CA THR A 157 -22.03 -2.70 -2.98
C THR A 157 -22.77 -3.18 -1.72
N PRO A 158 -22.83 -2.37 -0.64
CA PRO A 158 -23.54 -2.78 0.56
C PRO A 158 -25.04 -2.96 0.29
N MET A 159 -25.71 -3.84 1.04
CA MET A 159 -27.18 -4.02 0.92
C MET A 159 -27.95 -2.70 1.08
N ALA A 160 -27.52 -1.86 2.03
CA ALA A 160 -28.14 -0.56 2.29
C ALA A 160 -28.08 0.40 1.09
N GLU A 161 -27.21 0.13 0.13
CA GLU A 161 -26.97 0.96 -1.05
C GLU A 161 -27.38 0.25 -2.35
N GLY A 162 -28.14 -0.85 -2.25
CA GLY A 162 -28.68 -1.56 -3.41
C GLY A 162 -27.89 -2.77 -3.88
N GLY A 163 -26.85 -3.18 -3.15
CA GLY A 163 -26.13 -4.42 -3.44
C GLY A 163 -27.04 -5.65 -3.42
N THR A 164 -26.92 -6.50 -4.43
CA THR A 164 -27.74 -7.71 -4.56
C THR A 164 -27.01 -8.83 -5.30
N ASP A 165 -27.20 -10.07 -4.85
CA ASP A 165 -26.77 -11.29 -5.58
C ASP A 165 -27.87 -11.85 -6.49
N GLY A 166 -29.06 -11.25 -6.45
CA GLY A 166 -30.24 -11.69 -7.21
C GLY A 166 -30.39 -10.98 -8.55
N GLY A 167 -31.29 -11.52 -9.39
CA GLY A 167 -31.87 -10.81 -10.53
C GLY A 167 -30.88 -10.36 -11.61
N MET A 168 -30.33 -11.30 -12.40
CA MET A 168 -29.40 -11.05 -13.53
C MET A 168 -28.26 -10.05 -13.27
N ASN A 169 -27.97 -9.69 -12.01
CA ASN A 169 -26.95 -8.72 -11.68
C ASN A 169 -25.59 -9.25 -12.17
N ASP A 170 -24.95 -8.49 -13.04
CA ASP A 170 -23.61 -8.80 -13.55
C ASP A 170 -22.49 -8.19 -12.70
N CYS A 171 -22.88 -7.38 -11.70
CA CYS A 171 -22.01 -6.69 -10.77
C CYS A 171 -21.01 -5.73 -11.44
N LEU A 172 -21.33 -5.21 -12.63
CA LEU A 172 -20.45 -4.31 -13.38
C LEU A 172 -20.69 -2.82 -13.11
N THR A 173 -21.75 -2.51 -12.36
CA THR A 173 -22.14 -1.13 -12.04
C THR A 173 -21.88 -0.85 -10.56
N PRO A 174 -21.07 0.16 -10.21
CA PRO A 174 -20.71 0.48 -8.82
C PRO A 174 -21.90 0.73 -7.88
N SER A 175 -23.01 1.26 -8.41
CA SER A 175 -24.22 1.54 -7.63
C SER A 175 -25.13 0.33 -7.43
N THR A 176 -24.93 -0.76 -8.18
CA THR A 176 -25.74 -1.99 -8.11
C THR A 176 -24.85 -3.23 -8.16
N GLY A 177 -23.75 -3.23 -7.43
CA GLY A 177 -22.79 -4.33 -7.39
C GLY A 177 -23.34 -5.59 -6.71
N CYS A 178 -22.48 -6.61 -6.66
CA CYS A 178 -22.68 -7.83 -5.89
C CYS A 178 -22.86 -7.49 -4.41
N LEU A 179 -23.68 -8.26 -3.69
CA LEU A 179 -23.81 -8.10 -2.24
C LEU A 179 -22.73 -8.88 -1.50
N THR A 180 -22.29 -10.02 -2.05
CA THR A 180 -21.43 -10.97 -1.34
C THR A 180 -20.17 -11.29 -2.13
N LEU A 181 -19.07 -11.55 -1.41
CA LEU A 181 -17.78 -11.85 -2.04
C LEU A 181 -17.85 -13.15 -2.86
N HIS A 182 -18.49 -14.18 -2.35
CA HIS A 182 -18.65 -15.45 -3.08
C HIS A 182 -19.43 -15.26 -4.39
N HIS A 183 -20.46 -14.41 -4.42
CA HIS A 183 -21.15 -14.13 -5.68
C HIS A 183 -20.25 -13.41 -6.68
N ALA A 184 -19.45 -12.44 -6.22
CA ALA A 184 -18.46 -11.74 -7.03
C ALA A 184 -17.39 -12.70 -7.60
N ILE A 185 -16.88 -13.64 -6.80
CA ILE A 185 -15.95 -14.69 -7.27
C ILE A 185 -16.55 -15.49 -8.42
N GLY A 186 -17.84 -15.84 -8.35
CA GLY A 186 -18.56 -16.52 -9.43
C GLY A 186 -18.70 -15.73 -10.73
N ARG A 187 -18.34 -14.43 -10.73
CA ARG A 187 -18.32 -13.56 -11.92
C ARG A 187 -16.93 -13.36 -12.51
N LEU A 188 -15.89 -13.92 -11.90
CA LEU A 188 -14.52 -13.83 -12.42
C LEU A 188 -14.42 -14.49 -13.80
N THR A 189 -13.65 -13.86 -14.68
CA THR A 189 -13.26 -14.40 -15.99
C THR A 189 -11.78 -14.15 -16.22
N ALA A 190 -11.23 -14.62 -17.35
CA ALA A 190 -9.84 -14.36 -17.70
C ALA A 190 -9.50 -12.86 -17.81
N THR A 191 -10.47 -12.01 -18.17
CA THR A 191 -10.28 -10.55 -18.27
C THR A 191 -10.84 -9.81 -17.07
N ARG A 192 -11.91 -10.33 -16.46
CA ARG A 192 -12.56 -9.75 -15.30
C ARG A 192 -12.03 -10.40 -14.03
N LYS A 193 -10.87 -9.90 -13.58
CA LYS A 193 -10.16 -10.43 -12.41
C LYS A 193 -10.16 -9.50 -11.19
N TYR A 194 -10.66 -8.27 -11.33
CA TYR A 194 -10.65 -7.30 -10.24
C TYR A 194 -12.00 -7.32 -9.51
N ILE A 195 -11.94 -7.32 -8.18
CA ILE A 195 -13.09 -7.21 -7.30
C ILE A 195 -12.89 -5.96 -6.46
N HIS A 196 -13.74 -4.95 -6.64
CA HIS A 196 -13.65 -3.67 -5.93
C HIS A 196 -14.79 -3.53 -4.93
N PHE A 197 -14.46 -3.42 -3.65
CA PHE A 197 -15.42 -3.15 -2.60
C PHE A 197 -15.69 -1.66 -2.51
N LYS A 198 -16.97 -1.29 -2.51
CA LYS A 198 -17.33 0.05 -2.04
C LYS A 198 -17.06 0.15 -0.53
N PRO A 199 -16.37 1.20 -0.04
CA PRO A 199 -16.15 1.40 1.39
C PRO A 199 -17.48 1.37 2.16
N SER A 200 -17.52 0.71 3.32
CA SER A 200 -18.75 0.57 4.09
C SER A 200 -18.52 0.33 5.57
N ALA A 201 -19.32 1.00 6.41
CA ALA A 201 -19.40 0.71 7.84
C ALA A 201 -20.16 -0.59 8.15
N THR A 202 -20.93 -1.13 7.19
CA THR A 202 -21.61 -2.42 7.34
C THR A 202 -20.76 -3.51 6.70
N PRO A 203 -20.38 -4.57 7.44
CA PRO A 203 -19.59 -5.63 6.86
C PRO A 203 -20.32 -6.38 5.74
N TYR A 204 -19.57 -6.72 4.70
CA TYR A 204 -19.99 -7.58 3.61
C TYR A 204 -20.02 -9.03 4.06
N PRO A 205 -21.07 -9.79 3.69
CA PRO A 205 -21.08 -11.23 3.86
C PRO A 205 -20.04 -11.89 2.95
N ALA A 206 -19.31 -12.88 3.47
CA ALA A 206 -18.50 -13.76 2.62
C ALA A 206 -19.35 -14.49 1.57
N ARG A 207 -20.51 -15.03 1.96
CA ARG A 207 -21.56 -15.60 1.10
C ARG A 207 -22.94 -15.20 1.61
N ASN A 208 -23.72 -16.11 2.17
CA ASN A 208 -25.03 -15.83 2.78
C ASN A 208 -24.93 -15.68 4.31
N ASN A 209 -23.79 -15.18 4.81
CA ASN A 209 -23.39 -15.21 6.23
C ASN A 209 -23.26 -16.62 6.85
N MET A 210 -23.48 -17.70 6.09
CA MET A 210 -23.39 -19.07 6.61
C MET A 210 -22.21 -19.86 6.05
N ASP A 211 -21.52 -19.32 5.06
CA ASP A 211 -20.48 -20.05 4.33
C ASP A 211 -19.35 -19.09 3.93
N ARG A 212 -18.23 -19.68 3.50
CA ARG A 212 -17.01 -18.97 3.12
C ARG A 212 -17.06 -18.41 1.71
N ALA A 213 -16.21 -17.42 1.45
CA ALA A 213 -15.82 -17.06 0.09
C ALA A 213 -14.76 -18.05 -0.38
N ASP A 214 -14.95 -18.64 -1.58
CA ASP A 214 -14.16 -19.79 -2.04
C ASP A 214 -13.49 -19.48 -3.39
N PHE A 215 -12.20 -19.18 -3.35
CA PHE A 215 -11.37 -18.99 -4.53
C PHE A 215 -10.78 -20.33 -4.96
N ASP A 216 -11.43 -21.03 -5.89
CA ASP A 216 -11.05 -22.36 -6.36
C ASP A 216 -10.61 -22.36 -7.83
N GLY A 217 -9.30 -22.39 -8.08
CA GLY A 217 -8.73 -22.38 -9.43
C GLY A 217 -8.95 -21.07 -10.20
N VAL A 218 -8.96 -19.94 -9.50
CA VAL A 218 -9.21 -18.61 -10.09
C VAL A 218 -8.03 -17.65 -9.92
N THR A 219 -7.99 -16.60 -10.75
CA THR A 219 -7.10 -15.45 -10.55
C THR A 219 -7.94 -14.24 -10.16
N ALA A 220 -7.59 -13.59 -9.06
CA ALA A 220 -8.33 -12.44 -8.55
C ALA A 220 -7.43 -11.38 -7.92
N HIS A 221 -7.82 -10.12 -8.05
CA HIS A 221 -7.25 -8.98 -7.32
C HIS A 221 -8.39 -8.27 -6.61
N VAL A 222 -8.39 -8.34 -5.29
CA VAL A 222 -9.44 -7.79 -4.42
C VAL A 222 -8.96 -6.49 -3.81
N ILE A 223 -9.71 -5.41 -4.04
CA ILE A 223 -9.46 -4.07 -3.52
C ILE A 223 -10.55 -3.74 -2.51
N GLY A 224 -10.15 -3.53 -1.25
CA GLY A 224 -11.02 -3.58 -0.08
C GLY A 224 -10.94 -2.40 0.88
N TYR A 225 -10.27 -1.31 0.52
CA TYR A 225 -10.02 -0.18 1.42
C TYR A 225 -11.31 0.35 2.08
N GLY A 226 -11.35 0.35 3.41
CA GLY A 226 -12.51 0.79 4.18
C GLY A 226 -13.71 -0.16 4.15
N ALA A 227 -13.52 -1.40 3.70
CA ALA A 227 -14.53 -2.45 3.75
C ALA A 227 -14.10 -3.60 4.69
N GLU A 228 -15.10 -4.26 5.28
CA GLU A 228 -14.92 -5.48 6.06
C GLU A 228 -15.68 -6.62 5.38
N VAL A 229 -15.03 -7.77 5.20
CA VAL A 229 -15.70 -9.04 4.91
C VAL A 229 -15.73 -9.88 6.18
N ARG A 230 -16.90 -10.43 6.49
CA ARG A 230 -17.06 -11.32 7.63
C ARG A 230 -17.88 -12.55 7.29
N ARG A 231 -17.71 -13.56 8.11
CA ARG A 231 -18.65 -14.67 8.20
C ARG A 231 -19.65 -14.41 9.33
N GLY A 232 -20.88 -14.83 9.15
CA GLY A 232 -21.88 -14.78 10.22
C GLY A 232 -21.67 -15.91 11.22
N ALA A 233 -22.76 -16.34 11.87
CA ALA A 233 -22.72 -17.30 12.98
C ALA A 233 -22.46 -18.77 12.58
N ALA A 234 -21.78 -19.03 11.46
CA ALA A 234 -21.59 -20.37 10.93
C ALA A 234 -20.12 -20.82 10.91
N ASP A 235 -19.94 -22.12 11.06
CA ASP A 235 -18.68 -22.81 11.31
C ASP A 235 -17.66 -22.75 10.17
N GLY A 236 -16.46 -22.21 10.45
CA GLY A 236 -15.27 -22.31 9.60
C GLY A 236 -14.75 -20.94 9.12
N GLU A 237 -13.90 -20.97 8.10
CA GLU A 237 -13.14 -19.82 7.63
C GLU A 237 -13.99 -18.73 6.93
N VAL A 238 -13.49 -17.48 6.91
CA VAL A 238 -14.10 -16.40 6.12
C VAL A 238 -13.79 -16.57 4.64
N ILE A 239 -12.51 -16.78 4.32
CA ILE A 239 -12.00 -16.97 2.96
C ILE A 239 -11.23 -18.28 2.87
N GLU A 240 -11.53 -19.09 1.86
CA GLU A 240 -10.71 -20.23 1.44
C GLU A 240 -10.13 -19.99 0.05
N ILE A 241 -8.86 -20.33 -0.12
CA ILE A 241 -8.11 -20.19 -1.37
C ILE A 241 -7.46 -21.54 -1.69
N ARG A 242 -7.89 -22.16 -2.79
CA ARG A 242 -7.49 -23.52 -3.17
C ARG A 242 -7.45 -23.70 -4.69
N GLY A 243 -7.12 -24.92 -5.13
CA GLY A 243 -7.18 -25.29 -6.54
C GLY A 243 -6.12 -24.62 -7.42
N GLY A 244 -5.00 -24.16 -6.83
CA GLY A 244 -3.97 -23.42 -7.56
C GLY A 244 -4.38 -21.98 -7.88
N SER A 245 -5.27 -21.38 -7.07
CA SER A 245 -5.67 -19.99 -7.23
C SER A 245 -4.49 -19.02 -7.08
N ASN A 246 -4.59 -17.85 -7.71
CA ASN A 246 -3.65 -16.74 -7.56
C ASN A 246 -4.44 -15.49 -7.16
N VAL A 247 -4.35 -15.12 -5.89
CA VAL A 247 -5.19 -14.07 -5.28
C VAL A 247 -4.32 -13.00 -4.66
N THR A 248 -4.57 -11.75 -5.02
CA THR A 248 -4.08 -10.56 -4.30
C THR A 248 -5.25 -9.91 -3.57
N ILE A 249 -5.06 -9.52 -2.31
CA ILE A 249 -6.04 -8.79 -1.49
C ILE A 249 -5.36 -7.56 -0.92
N GLU A 250 -5.97 -6.40 -1.14
CA GLU A 250 -5.43 -5.09 -0.76
C GLU A 250 -6.45 -4.30 0.07
N GLY A 251 -6.04 -3.76 1.20
CA GLY A 251 -6.86 -2.83 2.01
C GLY A 251 -8.08 -3.45 2.72
N LEU A 252 -8.32 -4.75 2.58
CA LEU A 252 -9.54 -5.41 3.09
C LEU A 252 -9.38 -5.82 4.56
N LYS A 253 -10.41 -5.56 5.38
CA LYS A 253 -10.55 -6.18 6.69
C LYS A 253 -11.29 -7.51 6.61
N ILE A 254 -10.73 -8.57 7.19
CA ILE A 254 -11.26 -9.94 7.23
C ILE A 254 -11.40 -10.35 8.69
N ALA A 255 -12.63 -10.56 9.15
CA ALA A 255 -12.86 -10.73 10.57
C ALA A 255 -14.03 -11.64 10.93
N ASN A 256 -14.08 -11.98 12.22
CA ASN A 256 -15.22 -12.60 12.87
C ASN A 256 -15.60 -13.99 12.33
N ALA A 257 -14.63 -14.83 11.99
CA ALA A 257 -14.86 -16.28 11.83
C ALA A 257 -15.11 -16.95 13.19
N ILE A 258 -16.22 -16.59 13.85
CA ILE A 258 -16.53 -16.94 15.25
C ILE A 258 -17.45 -18.16 15.39
N ASN A 259 -17.49 -18.72 16.61
CA ASN A 259 -18.40 -19.75 17.17
C ASN A 259 -17.97 -21.24 17.14
N THR A 260 -16.72 -21.58 16.87
CA THR A 260 -16.32 -23.01 16.76
C THR A 260 -14.91 -23.39 17.18
N GLY A 261 -14.01 -22.43 17.42
CA GLY A 261 -12.58 -22.73 17.60
C GLY A 261 -11.89 -23.32 16.35
N SER A 262 -12.52 -23.23 15.17
CA SER A 262 -11.99 -23.71 13.88
C SER A 262 -12.12 -22.71 12.73
N GLY A 263 -12.71 -21.54 13.00
CA GLY A 263 -12.89 -20.48 12.01
C GLY A 263 -11.64 -19.64 11.86
N SER A 264 -10.83 -19.94 10.85
CA SER A 264 -9.67 -19.11 10.50
C SER A 264 -10.12 -17.87 9.72
N GLY A 265 -9.39 -16.76 9.78
CA GLY A 265 -9.68 -15.61 8.90
C GLY A 265 -9.55 -16.02 7.42
N ILE A 266 -8.39 -16.57 7.08
CA ILE A 266 -8.06 -17.06 5.74
C ILE A 266 -7.45 -18.46 5.84
N ARG A 267 -7.96 -19.40 5.03
CA ARG A 267 -7.32 -20.70 4.79
C ARG A 267 -6.81 -20.78 3.35
N MET A 268 -5.54 -21.12 3.16
CA MET A 268 -4.92 -21.29 1.85
C MET A 268 -4.36 -22.72 1.71
N SER A 269 -4.61 -23.36 0.56
CA SER A 269 -4.02 -24.66 0.23
C SER A 269 -3.52 -24.72 -1.21
N GLY A 270 -2.22 -24.97 -1.40
CA GLY A 270 -1.62 -25.21 -2.71
C GLY A 270 -1.85 -24.08 -3.72
N SER A 271 -1.79 -22.83 -3.26
CA SER A 271 -2.19 -21.63 -4.02
C SER A 271 -1.21 -20.46 -3.77
N THR A 272 -1.37 -19.37 -4.52
CA THR A 272 -0.65 -18.11 -4.31
C THR A 272 -1.57 -17.07 -3.70
N LEU A 273 -1.15 -16.50 -2.57
CA LEU A 273 -1.86 -15.41 -1.88
C LEU A 273 -0.90 -14.25 -1.61
N ASN A 274 -1.28 -13.05 -2.02
CA ASN A 274 -0.63 -11.80 -1.64
C ASN A 274 -1.61 -10.95 -0.82
N LEU A 275 -1.20 -10.57 0.38
CA LEU A 275 -1.92 -9.68 1.28
C LEU A 275 -1.13 -8.38 1.41
N VAL A 276 -1.76 -7.25 1.12
CA VAL A 276 -1.15 -5.92 1.24
C VAL A 276 -2.12 -5.03 2.01
N GLU A 277 -1.68 -4.37 3.08
CA GLU A 277 -2.53 -3.44 3.84
C GLU A 277 -3.85 -4.07 4.33
N VAL A 278 -3.83 -5.38 4.59
CA VAL A 278 -5.01 -6.09 5.08
C VAL A 278 -5.06 -6.10 6.59
N ILE A 279 -6.26 -6.20 7.14
CA ILE A 279 -6.47 -6.43 8.56
C ILE A 279 -7.15 -7.78 8.72
N VAL A 280 -6.50 -8.74 9.40
CA VAL A 280 -7.09 -10.04 9.75
C VAL A 280 -7.27 -10.14 11.25
N ASP A 281 -8.51 -10.00 11.71
CA ASP A 281 -8.81 -9.72 13.12
C ASP A 281 -9.93 -10.58 13.71
N ASN A 282 -9.82 -10.90 15.00
CA ASN A 282 -10.89 -11.49 15.81
C ASN A 282 -11.51 -12.76 15.22
N ASN A 283 -10.68 -13.72 14.83
CA ASN A 283 -11.11 -15.04 14.37
C ASN A 283 -10.96 -16.10 15.48
N ASP A 284 -11.82 -17.11 15.52
CA ASP A 284 -11.82 -18.14 16.58
C ASP A 284 -10.64 -19.12 16.48
N ASP A 285 -10.05 -19.26 15.31
CA ASP A 285 -8.86 -20.07 15.07
C ASP A 285 -7.67 -19.15 14.75
N ARG A 286 -7.00 -19.38 13.62
CA ARG A 286 -5.84 -18.58 13.20
C ARG A 286 -6.27 -17.40 12.35
N GLY A 287 -5.47 -16.33 12.32
CA GLY A 287 -5.66 -15.27 11.34
C GLY A 287 -5.49 -15.83 9.92
N VAL A 288 -4.31 -16.41 9.65
CA VAL A 288 -3.98 -17.01 8.36
C VAL A 288 -3.43 -18.43 8.54
N ASP A 289 -4.05 -19.40 7.86
CA ASP A 289 -3.67 -20.82 7.86
C ASP A 289 -3.28 -21.26 6.43
N ALA A 290 -1.98 -21.29 6.16
CA ALA A 290 -1.41 -21.58 4.84
C ALA A 290 -0.71 -22.94 4.81
N THR A 291 -1.27 -23.90 4.07
CA THR A 291 -0.79 -25.29 4.01
C THR A 291 -0.72 -25.83 2.58
N GLY A 292 -0.19 -27.04 2.39
CA GLY A 292 -0.31 -27.77 1.12
C GLY A 292 0.52 -27.22 -0.04
N GLY A 293 1.51 -26.37 0.24
CA GLY A 293 2.37 -25.75 -0.79
C GLY A 293 1.87 -24.40 -1.31
N GLY A 294 2.62 -23.82 -2.23
CA GLY A 294 2.33 -22.51 -2.84
C GLY A 294 3.17 -21.38 -2.26
N THR A 295 2.66 -20.15 -2.38
CA THR A 295 3.36 -18.93 -1.94
C THR A 295 2.43 -18.02 -1.17
N LEU A 296 2.87 -17.52 -0.01
CA LEU A 296 2.15 -16.51 0.77
C LEU A 296 3.03 -15.28 0.97
N SER A 297 2.58 -14.14 0.48
CA SER A 297 3.18 -12.83 0.75
C SER A 297 2.25 -12.01 1.61
N VAL A 298 2.74 -11.45 2.71
CA VAL A 298 1.99 -10.57 3.62
C VAL A 298 2.83 -9.33 3.90
N ARG A 299 2.26 -8.17 3.54
CA ARG A 299 2.98 -6.89 3.54
C ARG A 299 2.11 -5.80 4.14
N ARG A 300 2.72 -4.93 4.94
CA ARG A 300 2.04 -3.74 5.49
C ARG A 300 0.70 -4.07 6.17
N SER A 301 0.58 -5.27 6.75
CA SER A 301 -0.70 -5.81 7.21
C SER A 301 -0.75 -5.96 8.72
N VAL A 302 -1.96 -5.98 9.25
CA VAL A 302 -2.24 -6.19 10.68
C VAL A 302 -2.95 -7.54 10.86
N ILE A 303 -2.40 -8.41 11.69
CA ILE A 303 -2.98 -9.73 12.01
C ILE A 303 -3.10 -9.82 13.52
N SER A 304 -4.33 -9.71 14.04
CA SER A 304 -4.56 -9.48 15.46
C SER A 304 -5.72 -10.24 16.08
N ASN A 305 -5.67 -10.44 17.40
CA ASN A 305 -6.77 -10.98 18.21
C ASN A 305 -7.35 -12.31 17.70
N ASN A 306 -6.56 -13.12 17.00
CA ASN A 306 -6.99 -14.43 16.50
C ASN A 306 -6.75 -15.49 17.57
N SER A 307 -7.79 -16.18 18.02
CA SER A 307 -7.79 -16.91 19.29
C SER A 307 -6.84 -18.10 19.35
N ARG A 308 -6.47 -18.71 18.21
CA ARG A 308 -5.56 -19.87 18.15
C ARG A 308 -4.21 -19.60 17.48
N GLY A 309 -3.94 -18.32 17.20
CA GLY A 309 -2.65 -17.86 16.69
C GLY A 309 -2.77 -16.89 15.50
N GLY A 310 -1.68 -16.20 15.18
CA GLY A 310 -1.65 -15.25 14.07
C GLY A 310 -1.56 -15.96 12.74
N ILE A 311 -0.38 -16.50 12.43
CA ILE A 311 -0.09 -17.10 11.12
C ILE A 311 0.56 -18.47 11.26
N LEU A 312 0.03 -19.45 10.53
CA LEU A 312 0.64 -20.76 10.33
C LEU A 312 1.04 -20.94 8.86
N PHE A 313 2.31 -21.30 8.65
CA PHE A 313 2.85 -21.69 7.34
C PHE A 313 3.34 -23.12 7.39
N ASN A 314 2.84 -23.98 6.52
CA ASN A 314 3.27 -25.38 6.43
C ASN A 314 3.57 -25.80 4.98
N GLY A 315 4.86 -25.79 4.63
CA GLY A 315 5.37 -26.19 3.33
C GLY A 315 5.22 -25.13 2.23
N VAL A 316 5.12 -23.85 2.59
CA VAL A 316 4.85 -22.71 1.70
C VAL A 316 6.05 -21.77 1.68
N ASP A 317 6.36 -21.16 0.53
CA ASP A 317 7.33 -20.05 0.45
C ASP A 317 6.69 -18.77 0.99
N VAL A 318 7.42 -18.02 1.82
CA VAL A 318 6.85 -16.89 2.57
C VAL A 318 7.61 -15.59 2.36
N VAL A 319 6.87 -14.51 2.13
CA VAL A 319 7.34 -13.13 2.29
C VAL A 319 6.51 -12.48 3.39
N LEU A 320 7.14 -12.06 4.48
CA LEU A 320 6.50 -11.42 5.61
C LEU A 320 7.28 -10.14 5.93
N VAL A 321 6.79 -9.00 5.45
CA VAL A 321 7.51 -7.72 5.53
C VAL A 321 6.63 -6.59 6.03
N ASN A 322 7.08 -5.79 7.00
CA ASN A 322 6.34 -4.64 7.53
C ASN A 322 4.96 -5.01 8.08
N ASN A 323 4.86 -6.01 8.96
CA ASN A 323 3.56 -6.38 9.52
C ASN A 323 3.49 -6.19 11.03
N PHE A 324 2.29 -5.85 11.51
CA PHE A 324 1.92 -5.97 12.92
C PHE A 324 1.20 -7.29 13.15
N ILE A 325 1.80 -8.17 13.96
CA ILE A 325 1.24 -9.50 14.28
C ILE A 325 1.08 -9.59 15.79
N THR A 326 -0.11 -9.22 16.28
CA THR A 326 -0.25 -8.84 17.69
C THR A 326 -1.47 -9.44 18.41
N GLY A 327 -1.31 -9.71 19.70
CA GLY A 327 -2.43 -10.16 20.54
C GLY A 327 -3.09 -11.47 20.09
N ASN A 328 -2.38 -12.31 19.34
CA ASN A 328 -2.92 -13.59 18.86
C ASN A 328 -2.63 -14.73 19.83
N GLY A 329 -3.49 -15.73 19.79
CA GLY A 329 -3.39 -16.95 20.58
C GLY A 329 -3.87 -16.79 22.02
N ASP A 330 -3.84 -17.91 22.73
CA ASP A 330 -4.29 -18.07 24.11
C ASP A 330 -3.37 -19.07 24.86
N LEU A 331 -3.40 -19.03 26.19
CA LEU A 331 -2.50 -19.84 27.03
C LEU A 331 -2.90 -21.32 27.15
N SER A 332 -4.07 -21.71 26.64
CA SER A 332 -4.69 -23.01 26.88
C SER A 332 -4.80 -23.91 25.64
N LEU A 333 -5.10 -23.35 24.47
CA LEU A 333 -5.46 -24.12 23.26
C LEU A 333 -4.58 -23.83 22.04
N SER A 334 -3.80 -22.74 22.08
CA SER A 334 -3.03 -22.28 20.94
C SER A 334 -1.71 -23.02 20.78
N ASP A 335 -1.51 -23.61 19.61
CA ASP A 335 -0.26 -24.21 19.15
C ASP A 335 0.64 -23.20 18.41
N VAL A 336 0.08 -22.06 18.01
CA VAL A 336 0.75 -20.94 17.37
C VAL A 336 0.41 -19.67 18.13
N GLY A 337 1.42 -18.83 18.39
CA GLY A 337 1.23 -17.53 19.00
C GLY A 337 1.14 -16.47 17.93
N GLY A 338 2.27 -15.80 17.65
CA GLY A 338 2.37 -14.88 16.53
C GLY A 338 2.46 -15.64 15.20
N VAL A 339 3.61 -16.27 14.96
CA VAL A 339 3.93 -16.87 13.66
C VAL A 339 4.59 -18.24 13.85
N SER A 340 4.10 -19.23 13.10
CA SER A 340 4.71 -20.56 13.00
C SER A 340 5.09 -20.87 11.56
N LEU A 341 6.37 -21.20 11.35
CA LEU A 341 6.99 -21.38 10.06
C LEU A 341 7.42 -22.83 9.90
N SER A 342 6.97 -23.48 8.83
CA SER A 342 7.60 -24.66 8.28
C SER A 342 7.91 -24.44 6.81
N ILE A 343 9.14 -24.02 6.54
CA ILE A 343 9.56 -23.52 5.23
C ILE A 343 10.27 -24.64 4.47
N SER A 344 9.73 -24.95 3.28
CA SER A 344 10.27 -25.95 2.36
C SER A 344 11.29 -25.37 1.35
N GLY A 345 11.21 -24.07 1.03
CA GLY A 345 12.07 -23.41 0.06
C GLY A 345 13.26 -22.66 0.65
N THR A 346 14.04 -22.03 -0.22
CA THR A 346 15.25 -21.24 0.13
C THR A 346 15.05 -19.73 -0.02
N SER A 347 13.89 -19.26 -0.48
CA SER A 347 13.63 -17.88 -0.88
C SER A 347 12.67 -17.12 0.03
N SER A 348 12.55 -17.52 1.29
CA SER A 348 11.65 -16.85 2.23
C SER A 348 12.29 -15.60 2.83
N THR A 349 11.50 -14.54 2.98
CA THR A 349 11.92 -13.25 3.55
C THR A 349 11.03 -12.93 4.74
N ILE A 350 11.61 -12.73 5.93
CA ILE A 350 10.88 -12.35 7.14
C ILE A 350 11.61 -11.18 7.80
N GLU A 351 11.14 -9.97 7.51
CA GLU A 351 11.85 -8.74 7.84
C GLU A 351 10.93 -7.63 8.32
N PHE A 352 11.42 -6.76 9.20
CA PHE A 352 10.68 -5.56 9.61
C PHE A 352 9.27 -5.88 10.11
N ASN A 353 9.09 -6.92 10.93
CA ASN A 353 7.79 -7.20 11.55
C ASN A 353 7.81 -6.84 13.03
N THR A 354 6.69 -6.36 13.55
CA THR A 354 6.45 -6.23 14.99
C THR A 354 5.50 -7.36 15.43
N ILE A 355 6.07 -8.36 16.09
CA ILE A 355 5.38 -9.56 16.58
C ILE A 355 5.24 -9.42 18.10
N ALA A 356 4.09 -8.94 18.57
CA ALA A 356 3.95 -8.44 19.93
C ALA A 356 2.73 -8.99 20.69
N GLY A 357 2.89 -9.30 21.97
CA GLY A 357 1.75 -9.63 22.85
C GLY A 357 1.02 -10.93 22.51
N ASN A 358 1.63 -11.82 21.72
CA ASN A 358 1.04 -13.11 21.35
C ASN A 358 1.20 -14.16 22.47
N LEU A 359 0.36 -15.19 22.48
CA LEU A 359 0.27 -16.21 23.53
C LEU A 359 0.23 -17.63 22.95
N THR A 360 0.82 -18.59 23.67
CA THR A 360 0.72 -20.03 23.34
C THR A 360 0.56 -20.90 24.58
N GLY A 361 0.16 -22.16 24.37
CA GLY A 361 0.17 -23.22 25.37
C GLY A 361 1.56 -23.49 25.98
N THR A 362 1.63 -24.31 27.03
CA THR A 362 2.90 -24.65 27.71
C THR A 362 3.92 -25.31 26.78
N GLY A 363 5.16 -24.80 26.79
CA GLY A 363 6.29 -25.39 26.06
C GLY A 363 6.54 -24.84 24.66
N THR A 364 5.70 -23.90 24.20
CA THR A 364 5.80 -23.29 22.87
C THR A 364 6.25 -21.82 22.98
N ALA A 365 6.94 -21.31 21.94
CA ALA A 365 7.34 -19.91 21.87
C ALA A 365 6.15 -19.01 21.48
N HIS A 366 6.09 -17.83 22.08
CA HIS A 366 4.97 -16.89 21.91
C HIS A 366 5.03 -16.13 20.59
N GLY A 367 6.22 -15.67 20.19
CA GLY A 367 6.38 -14.82 19.02
C GLY A 367 6.53 -15.64 17.73
N LEU A 368 7.67 -16.30 17.58
CA LEU A 368 8.08 -16.97 16.35
C LEU A 368 8.49 -18.43 16.59
N ILE A 369 8.01 -19.34 15.77
CA ILE A 369 8.39 -20.75 15.78
C ILE A 369 8.90 -21.13 14.39
N CYS A 370 10.10 -21.70 14.31
CA CYS A 370 10.67 -22.18 13.05
C CYS A 370 10.91 -23.70 13.07
N THR A 371 10.02 -24.46 12.46
CA THR A 371 10.10 -25.93 12.36
C THR A 371 10.59 -26.38 10.98
N ASN A 372 11.37 -27.46 10.94
CA ASN A 372 11.71 -28.17 9.70
C ASN A 372 12.16 -27.28 8.52
N THR A 373 13.04 -26.31 8.77
CA THR A 373 13.53 -25.42 7.70
C THR A 373 14.55 -26.16 6.84
N ALA A 374 14.26 -26.34 5.55
CA ALA A 374 15.15 -27.06 4.61
C ALA A 374 16.50 -26.35 4.37
N ALA A 375 16.55 -25.04 4.61
CA ALA A 375 17.76 -24.21 4.62
C ALA A 375 17.79 -23.33 5.87
N ALA A 376 18.96 -22.78 6.20
CA ALA A 376 19.12 -21.80 7.28
C ALA A 376 18.40 -20.50 6.87
N GLN A 377 17.11 -20.41 7.22
CA GLN A 377 16.30 -19.22 6.96
C GLN A 377 16.75 -18.08 7.88
N VAL A 378 17.02 -16.92 7.29
CA VAL A 378 17.42 -15.72 8.03
C VAL A 378 16.18 -14.87 8.30
N VAL A 379 15.92 -14.61 9.57
CA VAL A 379 14.85 -13.75 10.08
C VAL A 379 15.52 -12.52 10.66
N ARG A 380 15.21 -11.32 10.16
CA ARG A 380 15.98 -10.13 10.58
C ARG A 380 15.19 -8.84 10.70
N ASN A 381 15.74 -7.87 11.42
CA ASN A 381 15.13 -6.55 11.61
C ASN A 381 13.70 -6.62 12.19
N ASN A 382 13.38 -7.61 13.03
CA ASN A 382 12.06 -7.74 13.65
C ASN A 382 12.08 -7.28 15.12
N ILE A 383 10.93 -6.83 15.62
CA ILE A 383 10.64 -6.79 17.07
C ILE A 383 9.82 -8.02 17.42
N VAL A 384 10.27 -8.81 18.39
CA VAL A 384 9.55 -9.98 18.90
C VAL A 384 9.43 -9.87 20.41
N THR A 385 8.23 -9.57 20.92
CA THR A 385 8.03 -9.29 22.34
C THR A 385 6.70 -9.84 22.85
N SER A 386 6.64 -10.17 24.13
CA SER A 386 5.38 -10.46 24.82
C SER A 386 5.54 -10.17 26.30
N GLU A 387 4.43 -10.00 27.00
CA GLU A 387 4.39 -9.80 28.46
C GLU A 387 4.69 -11.09 29.25
N ALA A 388 4.91 -12.22 28.59
CA ALA A 388 5.04 -13.52 29.25
C ALA A 388 6.49 -13.91 29.55
N ASN A 389 6.69 -14.63 30.66
CA ASN A 389 7.98 -15.18 31.09
C ASN A 389 8.47 -16.38 30.24
N ARG A 390 8.34 -16.30 28.92
CA ARG A 390 8.51 -17.43 27.99
C ARG A 390 9.36 -17.05 26.79
N ALA A 391 9.86 -18.08 26.12
CA ALA A 391 10.65 -17.92 24.91
C ALA A 391 9.83 -17.17 23.84
N GLN A 392 10.43 -16.13 23.28
CA GLN A 392 9.82 -15.35 22.19
C GLN A 392 10.07 -15.98 20.82
N ALA A 393 11.16 -16.72 20.68
CA ALA A 393 11.49 -17.47 19.47
C ALA A 393 11.94 -18.89 19.81
N SER A 394 11.71 -19.82 18.88
CA SER A 394 12.22 -21.19 18.95
C SER A 394 12.43 -21.79 17.56
N GLY A 395 13.21 -22.87 17.50
CA GLY A 395 13.41 -23.64 16.28
C GLY A 395 14.70 -23.31 15.53
N ALA A 396 14.68 -23.50 14.20
CA ALA A 396 15.88 -23.59 13.36
C ALA A 396 16.24 -22.31 12.55
N CYS A 397 15.46 -21.23 12.69
CA CYS A 397 15.80 -19.97 12.01
C CYS A 397 17.07 -19.34 12.61
N THR A 398 17.87 -18.71 11.75
CA THR A 398 18.93 -17.79 12.17
C THR A 398 18.35 -16.40 12.30
N HIS A 399 18.55 -15.77 13.45
CA HIS A 399 18.03 -14.42 13.71
C HIS A 399 19.15 -13.40 13.58
N GLU A 400 18.90 -12.25 12.95
CA GLU A 400 19.85 -11.14 12.88
C GLU A 400 19.15 -9.80 13.13
N TYR A 401 19.84 -8.84 13.78
CA TYR A 401 19.34 -7.49 14.04
C TYR A 401 17.90 -7.46 14.60
N THR A 402 17.53 -8.48 15.38
CA THR A 402 16.18 -8.66 15.91
C THR A 402 16.16 -8.32 17.39
N LEU A 403 15.15 -7.56 17.81
CA LEU A 403 14.96 -7.15 19.19
C LEU A 403 13.96 -8.08 19.88
N PHE A 404 14.40 -8.72 20.95
CA PHE A 404 13.57 -9.64 21.74
C PHE A 404 13.17 -8.99 23.04
N GLY A 405 11.87 -8.88 23.31
CA GLY A 405 11.35 -8.32 24.56
C GLY A 405 11.01 -9.41 25.59
N GLY A 406 11.26 -9.11 26.86
CA GLY A 406 10.89 -9.95 27.99
C GLY A 406 12.06 -10.73 28.60
N PRO A 407 11.78 -11.63 29.57
CA PRO A 407 12.82 -12.37 30.26
C PRO A 407 13.34 -13.51 29.39
N GLY A 408 14.66 -13.63 29.34
CA GLY A 408 15.32 -14.69 28.59
C GLY A 408 16.65 -14.21 28.01
N THR A 409 17.16 -14.99 27.08
CA THR A 409 18.32 -14.62 26.26
C THR A 409 17.85 -14.54 24.82
N ALA A 410 18.20 -13.46 24.13
CA ALA A 410 18.00 -13.38 22.70
C ALA A 410 18.69 -14.58 22.00
N PRO A 411 18.09 -15.17 20.96
CA PRO A 411 18.75 -16.11 20.09
C PRO A 411 20.12 -15.61 19.63
N THR A 412 21.09 -16.52 19.55
CA THR A 412 22.42 -16.18 19.03
C THR A 412 22.32 -15.69 17.60
N GLY A 413 23.01 -14.60 17.27
CA GLY A 413 23.04 -14.04 15.94
C GLY A 413 23.58 -12.62 15.95
N THR A 414 23.95 -12.11 14.78
CA THR A 414 24.53 -10.78 14.63
C THR A 414 23.48 -9.72 14.98
N GLY A 415 23.81 -8.76 15.84
CA GLY A 415 22.93 -7.60 16.11
C GLY A 415 21.67 -7.90 16.94
N ASN A 416 21.42 -9.14 17.35
CA ASN A 416 20.27 -9.46 18.20
C ASN A 416 20.44 -8.85 19.60
N MET A 417 19.37 -8.31 20.16
CA MET A 417 19.37 -7.73 21.52
C MET A 417 18.19 -8.25 22.32
N ASN A 418 18.43 -8.52 23.61
CA ASN A 418 17.36 -8.81 24.56
C ASN A 418 17.03 -7.56 25.36
N ILE A 419 15.80 -7.06 25.23
CA ILE A 419 15.27 -5.90 25.90
C ILE A 419 14.47 -6.38 27.12
N ALA A 420 15.04 -6.20 28.32
CA ALA A 420 14.46 -6.73 29.55
C ALA A 420 13.11 -6.09 29.90
N ASP A 421 12.93 -4.80 29.57
CA ASP A 421 11.69 -4.06 29.79
C ASP A 421 11.04 -3.72 28.43
N PRO A 422 9.94 -4.39 28.05
CA PRO A 422 9.22 -4.10 26.81
C PRO A 422 8.75 -2.65 26.67
N ALA A 423 8.59 -1.89 27.77
CA ALA A 423 8.24 -0.48 27.70
C ALA A 423 9.28 0.38 26.96
N MET A 424 10.52 -0.10 26.84
CA MET A 424 11.59 0.57 26.08
C MET A 424 11.37 0.57 24.56
N PHE A 425 10.47 -0.27 24.03
CA PHE A 425 10.05 -0.15 22.64
C PHE A 425 9.24 1.12 22.37
N MET A 426 8.65 1.71 23.42
CA MET A 426 7.88 2.96 23.32
C MET A 426 6.82 2.92 22.22
N PHE A 427 6.00 1.86 22.22
CA PHE A 427 4.82 1.82 21.36
C PHE A 427 3.83 2.92 21.75
N VAL A 428 3.10 3.46 20.77
CA VAL A 428 2.07 4.49 21.01
C VAL A 428 1.03 4.01 22.03
N SER A 429 0.58 2.76 21.93
CA SER A 429 -0.32 2.15 22.91
C SER A 429 -0.28 0.61 22.88
N GLY A 430 -1.08 -0.06 23.72
CA GLY A 430 -1.20 -1.53 23.70
C GLY A 430 -1.90 -2.11 22.46
N SER A 431 -2.55 -1.27 21.65
CA SER A 431 -3.21 -1.64 20.39
C SER A 431 -2.60 -0.93 19.18
N ASP A 432 -1.61 -0.07 19.41
CA ASP A 432 -0.98 0.76 18.39
C ASP A 432 0.53 0.61 18.54
N TYR A 433 1.12 -0.17 17.64
CA TYR A 433 2.50 -0.62 17.69
C TYR A 433 3.45 0.25 16.86
N HIS A 434 3.01 1.43 16.43
CA HIS A 434 3.93 2.46 15.95
C HIS A 434 4.88 2.88 17.07
N LEU A 435 6.12 3.18 16.70
CA LEU A 435 7.22 3.55 17.56
C LEU A 435 7.17 5.05 17.85
N GLN A 436 7.48 5.43 19.09
CA GLN A 436 7.62 6.83 19.48
C GLN A 436 9.08 7.27 19.52
N PRO A 437 9.36 8.57 19.35
CA PRO A 437 10.70 9.12 19.53
C PRO A 437 11.32 8.70 20.86
N GLY A 438 12.54 8.15 20.79
CA GLY A 438 13.27 7.61 21.94
C GLY A 438 13.21 6.08 22.08
N SER A 439 12.44 5.39 21.23
CA SER A 439 12.42 3.93 21.18
C SER A 439 13.81 3.33 21.09
N ILE A 440 14.03 2.21 21.79
CA ILE A 440 15.26 1.42 21.67
C ILE A 440 15.43 0.80 20.27
N ALA A 441 14.35 0.71 19.49
CA ALA A 441 14.35 0.20 18.13
C ALA A 441 14.99 1.15 17.12
N ALA A 442 15.12 2.43 17.50
CA ALA A 442 15.61 3.49 16.63
C ALA A 442 17.03 3.21 16.12
N GLY A 443 17.20 3.16 14.80
CA GLY A 443 18.47 2.98 14.11
C GLY A 443 19.21 1.67 14.41
N LYS A 444 18.47 0.60 14.72
CA LYS A 444 19.06 -0.72 15.04
C LYS A 444 19.02 -1.73 13.90
N ALA A 445 18.31 -1.43 12.81
CA ALA A 445 18.18 -2.37 11.70
C ALA A 445 19.42 -2.39 10.82
N GLN A 446 19.63 -3.51 10.14
CA GLN A 446 20.57 -3.59 9.04
C GLN A 446 19.93 -2.99 7.78
N SER A 447 20.46 -1.85 7.33
CA SER A 447 19.95 -1.11 6.16
C SER A 447 20.70 -1.39 4.85
N THR A 448 21.77 -2.19 4.87
CA THR A 448 22.63 -2.41 3.68
C THR A 448 21.98 -3.25 2.57
N SER A 449 20.79 -3.80 2.82
CA SER A 449 20.08 -4.68 1.88
C SER A 449 18.60 -4.34 1.75
N LEU A 450 18.20 -3.10 2.00
CA LEU A 450 16.81 -2.68 1.74
C LEU A 450 16.53 -2.78 0.24
N VAL A 451 15.53 -3.57 -0.13
CA VAL A 451 15.04 -3.75 -1.50
C VAL A 451 13.54 -4.03 -1.45
N GLY A 452 12.83 -3.68 -2.53
CA GLY A 452 11.40 -3.97 -2.66
C GLY A 452 10.59 -3.40 -1.49
N ASP A 453 9.78 -4.24 -0.85
CA ASP A 453 8.87 -3.81 0.21
C ASP A 453 9.58 -3.34 1.48
N SER A 454 10.83 -3.77 1.73
CA SER A 454 11.61 -3.29 2.87
C SER A 454 12.07 -1.82 2.72
N LEU A 455 11.77 -1.15 1.60
CA LEU A 455 12.03 0.28 1.42
C LEU A 455 10.96 1.17 2.04
N PHE A 456 9.83 0.61 2.44
CA PHE A 456 8.74 1.32 3.07
C PHE A 456 8.48 0.68 4.44
N ASP A 457 7.77 1.35 5.33
CA ASP A 457 7.32 0.79 6.61
C ASP A 457 5.86 0.32 6.53
N ILE A 458 5.17 0.20 7.67
CA ILE A 458 3.77 -0.24 7.80
C ILE A 458 2.79 0.75 7.16
N ASP A 459 3.07 2.06 7.24
CA ASP A 459 2.20 3.13 6.76
C ASP A 459 2.55 3.56 5.33
N GLY A 460 3.64 3.02 4.77
CA GLY A 460 4.12 3.34 3.44
C GLY A 460 5.17 4.45 3.43
N ASP A 461 5.63 4.89 4.59
CA ASP A 461 6.68 5.90 4.70
C ASP A 461 8.02 5.30 4.28
N SER A 462 8.80 6.07 3.53
CA SER A 462 10.06 5.59 2.95
C SER A 462 11.14 5.44 4.02
N ARG A 463 11.77 4.28 4.07
CA ARG A 463 13.01 4.05 4.83
C ARG A 463 14.18 4.58 4.02
N ALA A 464 14.88 5.59 4.54
CA ALA A 464 15.99 6.21 3.83
C ALA A 464 17.14 5.21 3.59
N GLN A 465 17.31 4.77 2.34
CA GLN A 465 18.35 3.82 1.96
C GLN A 465 19.75 4.40 2.26
N GLY A 466 20.56 3.68 3.03
CA GLY A 466 21.91 4.11 3.41
C GLY A 466 21.96 5.16 4.52
N ALA A 467 20.82 5.54 5.11
CA ALA A 467 20.83 6.23 6.39
C ALA A 467 21.44 5.32 7.47
N ALA A 468 22.20 5.93 8.38
CA ALA A 468 22.83 5.22 9.51
C ALA A 468 21.80 4.68 10.52
N THR A 469 20.51 4.97 10.33
CA THR A 469 19.45 4.69 11.29
C THR A 469 18.18 4.29 10.54
N VAL A 470 18.03 3.00 10.27
CA VAL A 470 16.72 2.41 9.94
C VAL A 470 16.24 1.68 11.18
N ASP A 471 14.95 1.77 11.49
CA ASP A 471 14.40 1.25 12.72
C ASP A 471 14.08 -0.24 12.62
N VAL A 472 14.20 -0.96 13.73
CA VAL A 472 13.80 -2.38 13.79
C VAL A 472 12.29 -2.47 14.02
N GLY A 473 11.61 -3.40 13.35
CA GLY A 473 10.16 -3.56 13.44
C GLY A 473 9.45 -3.02 12.20
N ALA A 474 8.12 -3.07 12.20
CA ALA A 474 7.34 -2.71 11.02
C ALA A 474 7.20 -1.22 10.75
N ASP A 475 7.49 -0.38 11.74
CA ASP A 475 7.36 1.07 11.67
C ASP A 475 8.72 1.76 11.56
N GLU A 476 8.76 2.96 10.98
CA GLU A 476 9.89 3.88 10.98
C GLU A 476 9.48 5.17 11.72
N ILE A 477 10.28 5.63 12.67
CA ILE A 477 9.98 6.89 13.36
C ILE A 477 10.14 8.06 12.37
N PRO A 478 9.12 8.93 12.18
CA PRO A 478 9.17 10.06 11.22
C PRO A 478 10.23 11.14 11.49
#